data_AF-A0A7S2EK72-F1
#
_entry.id   AF-A0A7S2EK72-F1
#
_cell.length_a   1.000
_cell.length_b   1.000
_cell.length_c   1.000
_cell.angle_alpha   90.00
_cell.angle_beta   90.00
_cell.angle_gamma   90.00
#
_symmetry.space_group_name_H-M   'P 1'
#
loop_
_entity.id
_entity.type
_entity.pdbx_description
1 polymer ?
#
loop_
_entity_poly.entity_id
_entity_poly.type
_entity_poly.pdbx_seq_one_letter_code
_entity_poly.pdbx_strand_id
1 'polypeptide(L)'
;DEKGEGGDGDGEGEEEEGEEEEKISGVPQFWVCAMGHMEAVAELITERDVDCLEHLTDVTCADFPDGKGFVLSFHFDRNDYFEDEILTKRYEIPNLLLDDEPILKNVEGCDIKWKGGMSLTYREVKKKQRSKSGRRAGQIRTVVKRERTDSFFHFFSPPKLPNMDDMDEEQADAIEQAFDLDYDVAQAFRSHIVPRAVLWFTGEALDDGMEEMLEETEGGGGGDGDGDGGNGDD
;
A
#
# COMPACT_ATOMS: atom_id res chain seq x y z
N ASP A 1 -16.91 -69.21 51.06
CA ASP A 1 -17.68 -68.55 49.99
C ASP A 1 -17.76 -67.07 50.33
N GLU A 2 -17.54 -66.10 49.47
CA GLU A 2 -17.03 -65.98 48.11
C GLU A 2 -16.88 -64.44 47.89
N LYS A 3 -15.84 -64.00 47.14
CA LYS A 3 -15.66 -62.77 46.31
C LYS A 3 -16.45 -61.47 46.64
N GLY A 4 -15.92 -60.25 46.59
CA GLY A 4 -14.96 -59.66 45.64
C GLY A 4 -15.67 -58.60 44.76
N GLU A 5 -14.98 -57.49 44.46
CA GLU A 5 -15.27 -56.42 43.46
C GLU A 5 -16.19 -55.28 43.96
N GLY A 6 -15.89 -53.98 43.83
CA GLY A 6 -15.00 -53.24 42.93
C GLY A 6 -15.84 -52.29 42.07
N GLY A 7 -15.60 -50.99 42.09
CA GLY A 7 -16.36 -50.04 41.28
C GLY A 7 -16.10 -48.57 41.61
N ASP A 8 -14.88 -48.10 41.32
CA ASP A 8 -14.55 -46.70 41.12
C ASP A 8 -15.31 -46.16 39.90
N GLY A 9 -16.08 -45.09 40.09
CA GLY A 9 -16.73 -44.33 39.02
C GLY A 9 -15.96 -43.03 38.81
N ASP A 10 -14.93 -43.09 37.97
CA ASP A 10 -14.20 -41.95 37.44
C ASP A 10 -15.14 -41.15 36.53
N GLY A 11 -15.33 -39.87 36.85
CA GLY A 11 -16.12 -38.94 36.06
C GLY A 11 -15.21 -38.28 35.05
N GLU A 12 -15.08 -38.88 33.87
CA GLU A 12 -14.46 -38.25 32.72
C GLU A 12 -15.34 -37.07 32.27
N GLY A 13 -14.92 -35.85 32.63
CA GLY A 13 -15.37 -34.65 31.96
C GLY A 13 -14.64 -34.56 30.63
N GLU A 14 -15.35 -34.84 29.55
CA GLU A 14 -14.91 -34.51 28.20
C GLU A 14 -14.81 -32.98 28.11
N GLU A 15 -13.58 -32.47 28.06
CA GLU A 15 -13.27 -31.13 27.60
C GLU A 15 -13.53 -31.11 26.09
N GLU A 16 -14.71 -30.61 25.69
CA GLU A 16 -14.93 -30.19 24.31
C GLU A 16 -13.98 -29.01 24.03
N GLU A 17 -12.84 -29.32 23.40
CA GLU A 17 -12.07 -28.35 22.62
C GLU A 17 -13.00 -27.86 21.50
N GLY A 18 -13.70 -26.76 21.77
CA GLY A 18 -14.38 -26.00 20.74
C GLY A 18 -13.34 -25.50 19.75
N GLU A 19 -13.25 -26.17 18.61
CA GLU A 19 -12.67 -25.58 17.40
C GLU A 19 -13.37 -24.24 17.20
N GLU A 20 -12.66 -23.13 17.44
CA GLU A 20 -13.12 -21.82 17.02
C GLU A 20 -13.18 -21.88 15.49
N GLU A 21 -14.36 -22.18 14.94
CA GLU A 21 -14.65 -21.95 13.53
C GLU A 21 -14.35 -20.48 13.27
N GLU A 22 -13.18 -20.21 12.66
CA GLU A 22 -12.83 -18.88 12.21
C GLU A 22 -13.97 -18.40 11.32
N LYS A 23 -14.67 -17.38 11.82
CA LYS A 23 -15.85 -16.85 11.17
C LYS A 23 -15.38 -16.05 9.96
N ILE A 24 -15.17 -16.73 8.84
CA ILE A 24 -14.76 -16.10 7.59
C ILE A 24 -15.87 -15.13 7.18
N SER A 25 -15.63 -13.84 7.39
CA SER A 25 -16.53 -12.76 7.01
C SER A 25 -16.01 -12.11 5.73
N GLY A 26 -16.78 -12.19 4.65
CA GLY A 26 -16.41 -11.62 3.36
C GLY A 26 -15.50 -12.51 2.51
N VAL A 27 -14.79 -11.90 1.57
CA VAL A 27 -13.82 -12.56 0.69
C VAL A 27 -12.42 -12.33 1.28
N PRO A 28 -11.72 -13.38 1.75
CA PRO A 28 -10.38 -13.24 2.31
C PRO A 28 -9.41 -12.57 1.32
N GLN A 29 -8.52 -11.73 1.84
CA GLN A 29 -7.43 -11.09 1.09
C GLN A 29 -7.89 -10.24 -0.12
N PHE A 30 -9.18 -9.89 -0.21
CA PHE A 30 -9.75 -9.21 -1.37
C PHE A 30 -8.95 -7.98 -1.81
N TRP A 31 -8.72 -7.03 -0.90
CA TRP A 31 -8.01 -5.80 -1.23
C TRP A 31 -6.52 -6.01 -1.45
N VAL A 32 -5.88 -6.92 -0.69
CA VAL A 32 -4.47 -7.27 -0.87
C VAL A 32 -4.24 -7.81 -2.29
N CYS A 33 -5.07 -8.75 -2.73
CA CYS A 33 -4.99 -9.31 -4.07
C CYS A 33 -5.28 -8.25 -5.14
N ALA A 34 -6.34 -7.44 -4.98
CA ALA A 34 -6.65 -6.38 -5.93
C ALA A 34 -5.51 -5.36 -6.07
N MET A 35 -4.90 -4.95 -4.95
CA MET A 35 -3.74 -4.06 -4.93
C MET A 35 -2.49 -4.73 -5.52
N GLY A 36 -2.31 -6.03 -5.28
CA GLY A 36 -1.17 -6.80 -5.79
C GLY A 36 -1.20 -7.03 -7.30
N HIS A 37 -2.37 -6.95 -7.95
CA HIS A 37 -2.46 -6.96 -9.41
C HIS A 37 -2.23 -5.58 -10.04
N MET A 38 -2.27 -4.49 -9.28
CA MET A 38 -1.97 -3.16 -9.78
C MET A 38 -0.47 -2.86 -9.62
N GLU A 39 0.29 -2.83 -10.71
CA GLU A 39 1.77 -2.70 -10.70
C GLU A 39 2.25 -1.52 -9.82
N ALA A 40 1.72 -0.31 -10.04
CA ALA A 40 2.10 0.89 -9.29
C ALA A 40 1.91 0.76 -7.77
N VAL A 41 0.96 -0.09 -7.32
CA VAL A 41 0.70 -0.34 -5.90
C VAL A 41 1.49 -1.55 -5.40
N ALA A 42 1.58 -2.60 -6.20
CA ALA A 42 2.24 -3.86 -5.88
C ALA A 42 3.73 -3.66 -5.55
N GLU A 43 4.42 -2.77 -6.27
CA GLU A 43 5.84 -2.45 -6.01
C GLU A 43 6.11 -1.88 -4.61
N LEU A 44 5.09 -1.29 -3.98
CA LEU A 44 5.20 -0.72 -2.64
C LEU A 44 4.89 -1.73 -1.53
N ILE A 45 4.22 -2.83 -1.85
CA ILE A 45 3.79 -3.84 -0.87
C ILE A 45 4.93 -4.82 -0.61
N THR A 46 5.36 -4.91 0.64
CA THR A 46 6.31 -5.92 1.10
C THR A 46 5.60 -7.11 1.73
N GLU A 47 6.29 -8.24 1.87
CA GLU A 47 5.76 -9.43 2.57
C GLU A 47 5.24 -9.10 3.98
N ARG A 48 5.86 -8.14 4.69
CA ARG A 48 5.43 -7.72 6.04
C ARG A 48 4.15 -6.88 6.03
N ASP A 49 3.85 -6.23 4.91
CA ASP A 49 2.64 -5.43 4.77
C ASP A 49 1.43 -6.31 4.49
N VAL A 50 1.61 -7.44 3.82
CA VAL A 50 0.55 -8.40 3.47
C VAL A 50 -0.28 -8.77 4.70
N ASP A 51 0.35 -9.26 5.77
CA ASP A 51 -0.34 -9.67 7.01
C ASP A 51 -1.18 -8.53 7.62
N CYS A 52 -0.70 -7.29 7.55
CA CYS A 52 -1.43 -6.12 8.06
C CYS A 52 -2.59 -5.74 7.13
N LEU A 53 -2.36 -5.81 5.82
CA LEU A 53 -3.35 -5.51 4.79
C LEU A 53 -4.44 -6.60 4.70
N GLU A 54 -4.26 -7.79 5.29
CA GLU A 54 -5.36 -8.76 5.46
C GLU A 54 -6.52 -8.20 6.29
N HIS A 55 -6.25 -7.22 7.16
CA HIS A 55 -7.26 -6.52 7.94
C HIS A 55 -7.92 -5.36 7.17
N LEU A 56 -7.50 -5.07 5.93
CA LEU A 56 -8.12 -4.05 5.08
C LEU A 56 -9.48 -4.56 4.59
N THR A 57 -10.54 -3.91 5.04
CA THR A 57 -11.93 -4.30 4.76
C THR A 57 -12.54 -3.51 3.61
N ASP A 58 -12.14 -2.26 3.42
CA ASP A 58 -12.67 -1.40 2.37
C ASP A 58 -11.66 -0.32 1.95
N VAL A 59 -11.72 0.09 0.69
CA VAL A 59 -11.02 1.27 0.17
C VAL A 59 -12.02 2.13 -0.57
N THR A 60 -12.24 3.34 -0.06
CA THR A 60 -13.18 4.28 -0.64
C THR A 60 -12.45 5.51 -1.18
N CYS A 61 -12.99 6.09 -2.25
CA CYS A 61 -12.53 7.35 -2.81
C CYS A 61 -13.69 8.34 -2.82
N ALA A 62 -13.51 9.50 -2.21
CA ALA A 62 -14.50 10.57 -2.18
C ALA A 62 -13.92 11.85 -2.78
N ASP A 63 -14.48 12.30 -3.90
CA ASP A 63 -14.14 13.60 -4.49
C ASP A 63 -14.65 14.74 -3.61
N PHE A 64 -13.93 15.87 -3.58
CA PHE A 64 -14.42 17.06 -2.92
C PHE A 64 -15.64 17.64 -3.63
N PRO A 65 -16.56 18.29 -2.89
CA PRO A 65 -17.74 18.91 -3.50
C PRO A 65 -17.43 19.97 -4.56
N ASP A 66 -16.25 20.59 -4.51
CA ASP A 66 -15.81 21.59 -5.49
C ASP A 66 -15.04 20.98 -6.67
N GLY A 67 -14.83 19.66 -6.68
CA GLY A 67 -14.10 18.93 -7.72
C GLY A 67 -12.59 19.18 -7.72
N LYS A 68 -12.03 19.80 -6.67
CA LYS A 68 -10.62 20.23 -6.62
C LYS A 68 -9.74 19.31 -5.79
N GLY A 69 -10.03 18.02 -5.81
CA GLY A 69 -9.33 17.04 -5.02
C GLY A 69 -10.23 15.91 -4.55
N PHE A 70 -9.64 15.00 -3.79
CA PHE A 70 -10.30 13.79 -3.30
C PHE A 70 -9.61 13.26 -2.04
N VAL A 71 -10.27 12.33 -1.37
CA VAL A 71 -9.74 11.57 -0.22
C VAL A 71 -9.89 10.10 -0.48
N LEU A 72 -8.78 9.37 -0.36
CA LEU A 72 -8.76 7.92 -0.22
C LEU A 72 -8.88 7.57 1.26
N SER A 73 -9.78 6.64 1.60
CA SER A 73 -9.96 6.11 2.95
C SER A 73 -9.82 4.60 2.93
N PHE A 74 -8.87 4.09 3.70
CA PHE A 74 -8.57 2.67 3.85
C PHE A 74 -9.11 2.20 5.20
N HIS A 75 -10.13 1.37 5.18
CA HIS A 75 -10.86 0.92 6.36
C HIS A 75 -10.31 -0.40 6.87
N PHE A 76 -9.84 -0.42 8.10
CA PHE A 76 -9.27 -1.61 8.73
C PHE A 76 -10.15 -2.13 9.85
N ASP A 77 -10.27 -3.44 9.93
CA ASP A 77 -10.71 -4.10 11.16
C ASP A 77 -9.68 -3.89 12.27
N ARG A 78 -10.10 -4.16 13.51
CA ARG A 78 -9.17 -4.21 14.65
C ARG A 78 -8.07 -5.22 14.35
N ASN A 79 -6.83 -4.74 14.38
CA ASN A 79 -5.63 -5.51 14.05
C ASN A 79 -4.54 -5.29 15.09
N ASP A 80 -3.45 -6.05 15.03
CA ASP A 80 -2.35 -5.96 16.01
C ASP A 80 -1.32 -4.86 15.71
N TYR A 81 -1.43 -4.19 14.56
CA TYR A 81 -0.41 -3.26 14.06
C TYR A 81 -0.60 -1.83 14.53
N PHE A 82 -1.83 -1.32 14.46
CA PHE A 82 -2.16 0.06 14.83
C PHE A 82 -3.55 0.18 15.47
N GLU A 83 -3.86 1.37 16.00
CA GLU A 83 -5.15 1.66 16.65
C GLU A 83 -6.19 2.26 15.70
N ASP A 84 -5.76 2.80 14.56
CA ASP A 84 -6.64 3.47 13.61
C ASP A 84 -7.57 2.49 12.88
N GLU A 85 -8.86 2.82 12.82
CA GLU A 85 -9.85 2.08 12.02
C GLU A 85 -9.88 2.55 10.55
N ILE A 86 -9.38 3.77 10.29
CA ILE A 86 -9.34 4.36 8.95
C ILE A 86 -8.04 5.11 8.77
N LEU A 87 -7.28 4.75 7.74
CA LEU A 87 -6.12 5.52 7.27
C LEU A 87 -6.53 6.34 6.05
N THR A 88 -6.17 7.61 6.01
CA THR A 88 -6.63 8.54 4.97
C THR A 88 -5.46 9.18 4.23
N LYS A 89 -5.63 9.37 2.92
CA LYS A 89 -4.73 10.15 2.07
C LYS A 89 -5.56 11.13 1.25
N ARG A 90 -5.21 12.41 1.30
CA ARG A 90 -5.98 13.53 0.77
C ARG A 90 -5.16 14.33 -0.22
N TYR A 91 -5.74 14.65 -1.37
CA TYR A 91 -5.11 15.42 -2.43
C TYR A 91 -5.96 16.66 -2.75
N GLU A 92 -5.34 17.84 -2.79
CA GLU A 92 -5.92 19.06 -3.34
C GLU A 92 -5.30 19.34 -4.72
N ILE A 93 -6.12 19.26 -5.76
CA ILE A 93 -5.72 19.39 -7.15
C ILE A 93 -6.68 20.37 -7.82
N PRO A 94 -6.35 21.67 -7.88
CA PRO A 94 -7.27 22.70 -8.36
C PRO A 94 -7.79 22.52 -9.79
N ASN A 95 -7.04 21.78 -10.62
CA ASN A 95 -7.34 21.47 -12.01
C ASN A 95 -7.66 19.98 -12.25
N LEU A 96 -8.08 19.23 -11.22
CA LEU A 96 -8.36 17.79 -11.31
C LEU A 96 -9.32 17.39 -12.45
N LEU A 97 -10.29 18.27 -12.75
CA LEU A 97 -11.32 18.03 -13.78
C LEU A 97 -11.02 18.72 -15.11
N LEU A 98 -9.83 19.29 -15.26
CA LEU A 98 -9.38 19.91 -16.50
C LEU A 98 -8.45 18.92 -17.23
N ASP A 99 -8.39 19.00 -18.55
CA ASP A 99 -7.51 18.16 -19.38
C ASP A 99 -6.05 18.66 -19.38
N ASP A 100 -5.60 19.25 -18.27
CA ASP A 100 -4.24 19.77 -18.06
C ASP A 100 -3.48 18.86 -17.07
N GLU A 101 -2.14 18.98 -17.05
CA GLU A 101 -1.28 18.29 -16.08
C GLU A 101 -1.66 18.64 -14.63
N PRO A 102 -1.87 17.67 -13.72
CA PRO A 102 -2.42 17.91 -12.39
C PRO A 102 -1.47 18.75 -11.52
N ILE A 103 -2.01 19.81 -10.92
CA ILE A 103 -1.26 20.67 -10.00
C ILE A 103 -1.53 20.22 -8.57
N LEU A 104 -0.57 19.51 -7.97
CA LEU A 104 -0.62 19.07 -6.58
C LEU A 104 -0.43 20.28 -5.63
N LYS A 105 -1.54 20.89 -5.21
CA LYS A 105 -1.53 22.04 -4.30
C LYS A 105 -1.24 21.63 -2.86
N ASN A 106 -1.79 20.50 -2.42
CA ASN A 106 -1.59 19.97 -1.09
C ASN A 106 -1.78 18.46 -1.10
N VAL A 107 -0.92 17.75 -0.38
CA VAL A 107 -1.01 16.31 -0.16
C VAL A 107 -0.90 16.05 1.32
N GLU A 108 -1.96 15.52 1.91
CA GLU A 108 -2.06 15.24 3.34
C GLU A 108 -2.25 13.75 3.55
N GLY A 109 -1.37 13.14 4.32
CA GLY A 109 -1.54 11.77 4.80
C GLY A 109 -2.10 11.73 6.21
N CYS A 110 -1.90 10.60 6.88
CA CYS A 110 -2.27 10.43 8.27
C CYS A 110 -1.13 9.79 9.08
N ASP A 111 -0.92 10.30 10.30
CA ASP A 111 0.03 9.73 11.24
C ASP A 111 -0.56 8.44 11.83
N ILE A 112 -0.06 7.29 11.37
CA ILE A 112 -0.50 5.96 11.83
C ILE A 112 -0.08 5.76 13.30
N LYS A 113 -1.05 5.41 14.15
CA LYS A 113 -0.88 5.12 15.57
C LYS A 113 -0.45 3.67 15.76
N TRP A 114 0.80 3.38 15.39
CA TRP A 114 1.41 2.06 15.56
C TRP A 114 1.41 1.59 17.02
N LYS A 115 0.98 0.34 17.22
CA LYS A 115 1.10 -0.39 18.48
C LYS A 115 2.58 -0.73 18.75
N GLY A 116 2.89 -1.00 20.00
CA GLY A 116 4.27 -1.13 20.49
C GLY A 116 5.10 -2.15 19.70
N GLY A 117 6.08 -1.67 18.93
CA GLY A 117 7.00 -2.50 18.15
C GLY A 117 6.45 -3.03 16.83
N MET A 118 5.19 -2.72 16.48
CA MET A 118 4.53 -3.24 15.28
C MET A 118 4.62 -2.32 14.06
N SER A 119 5.44 -1.26 14.15
CA SER A 119 5.66 -0.38 13.00
C SER A 119 6.22 -1.14 11.80
N LEU A 120 5.58 -0.98 10.66
CA LEU A 120 6.04 -1.52 9.38
C LEU A 120 6.97 -0.53 8.65
N THR A 121 6.88 0.76 8.97
CA THR A 121 7.66 1.84 8.34
C THR A 121 9.06 2.04 8.94
N TYR A 122 9.30 1.49 10.13
CA TYR A 122 10.63 1.47 10.75
C TYR A 122 10.77 0.31 11.72
N ARG A 123 12.02 -0.11 11.95
CA ARG A 123 12.40 -1.04 13.03
C ARG A 123 13.19 -0.34 14.12
N GLU A 124 13.02 -0.78 15.35
CA GLU A 124 13.76 -0.26 16.51
C GLU A 124 15.04 -1.06 16.78
N VAL A 125 16.20 -0.41 16.65
CA VAL A 125 17.52 -1.00 16.89
C VAL A 125 18.12 -0.43 18.17
N LYS A 126 18.36 -1.31 19.15
CA LYS A 126 18.99 -0.96 20.43
C LYS A 126 20.52 -0.87 20.27
N LYS A 127 21.07 0.34 20.27
CA LYS A 127 22.52 0.58 20.23
C LYS A 127 23.06 0.92 21.62
N LYS A 128 24.04 0.15 22.09
CA LYS A 128 24.78 0.45 23.32
C LYS A 128 25.77 1.57 23.05
N GLN A 129 25.61 2.69 23.73
CA GLN A 129 26.53 3.83 23.65
C GLN A 129 27.29 3.97 24.96
N ARG A 130 28.61 4.01 24.88
CA ARG A 130 29.47 4.28 26.03
C ARG A 130 29.80 5.77 26.08
N SER A 131 29.51 6.39 27.21
CA SER A 131 29.90 7.75 27.50
C SER A 131 31.43 7.86 27.56
N LYS A 132 32.02 8.72 26.72
CA LYS A 132 33.49 8.89 26.62
C LYS A 132 34.05 10.00 27.52
N SER A 133 33.20 10.86 28.09
CA SER A 133 33.64 12.03 28.86
C SER A 133 32.58 12.49 29.88
N GLY A 134 33.01 13.26 30.88
CA GLY A 134 32.18 13.84 31.94
C GLY A 134 31.94 12.94 33.15
N ARG A 135 31.04 13.36 34.05
CA ARG A 135 30.75 12.68 35.33
C ARG A 135 30.17 11.27 35.18
N ARG A 136 29.68 10.93 33.98
CA ARG A 136 29.16 9.61 33.59
C ARG A 136 30.12 8.87 32.64
N ALA A 137 31.39 9.26 32.55
CA ALA A 137 32.38 8.60 31.70
C ALA A 137 32.47 7.11 32.04
N GLY A 138 32.45 6.26 31.01
CA GLY A 138 32.46 4.80 31.14
C GLY A 138 31.08 4.15 31.26
N GLN A 139 30.01 4.91 31.57
CA GLN A 139 28.64 4.37 31.68
C GLN A 139 28.09 3.98 30.30
N ILE A 140 27.46 2.81 30.23
CA ILE A 140 26.80 2.28 29.03
C ILE A 140 25.31 2.64 29.11
N ARG A 141 24.81 3.38 28.11
CA ARG A 141 23.39 3.63 27.91
C ARG A 141 22.91 2.88 26.67
N THR A 142 21.72 2.32 26.71
CA THR A 142 21.07 1.77 25.51
C THR A 142 20.23 2.88 24.89
N VAL A 143 20.53 3.23 23.64
CA VAL A 143 19.76 4.18 22.84
C VAL A 143 18.98 3.39 21.81
N VAL A 144 17.66 3.59 21.75
CA VAL A 144 16.82 3.03 20.70
C VAL A 144 16.92 3.96 19.49
N LYS A 145 17.35 3.42 18.35
CA LYS A 145 17.38 4.13 17.07
C LYS A 145 16.32 3.51 16.16
N ARG A 146 15.51 4.35 15.51
CA ARG A 146 14.61 3.90 14.44
C ARG A 146 15.39 3.85 13.12
N GLU A 147 15.32 2.73 12.43
CA GLU A 147 15.87 2.55 11.09
C GLU A 147 14.67 2.35 10.14
N ARG A 148 14.58 3.17 9.09
CA ARG A 148 13.50 3.08 8.09
C ARG A 148 13.53 1.70 7.42
N THR A 149 12.36 1.15 7.18
CA THR A 149 12.14 -0.10 6.44
C THR A 149 11.23 0.18 5.26
N ASP A 150 11.35 -0.61 4.20
CA ASP A 150 10.44 -0.51 3.06
C ASP A 150 9.07 -1.06 3.48
N SER A 151 8.01 -0.35 3.09
CA SER A 151 6.63 -0.64 3.49
C SER A 151 5.66 0.22 2.70
N PHE A 152 4.53 -0.38 2.29
CA PHE A 152 3.42 0.33 1.65
C PHE A 152 2.92 1.50 2.51
N PHE A 153 2.96 1.36 3.84
CA PHE A 153 2.43 2.34 4.78
C PHE A 153 3.19 3.69 4.78
N HIS A 154 4.33 3.80 4.08
CA HIS A 154 4.92 5.12 3.77
C HIS A 154 4.02 5.97 2.87
N PHE A 155 3.10 5.37 2.11
CA PHE A 155 2.11 6.09 1.30
C PHE A 155 1.27 7.07 2.13
N PHE A 156 1.01 6.78 3.42
CA PHE A 156 0.30 7.68 4.32
C PHE A 156 1.18 8.81 4.90
N SER A 157 2.46 8.84 4.55
CA SER A 157 3.42 9.88 4.94
C SER A 157 3.92 10.59 3.67
N PRO A 158 3.20 11.63 3.19
CA PRO A 158 3.51 12.25 1.90
C PRO A 158 4.95 12.77 1.86
N PRO A 159 5.55 12.88 0.66
CA PRO A 159 6.83 13.54 0.49
C PRO A 159 6.79 14.92 1.14
N LYS A 160 7.88 15.29 1.83
CA LYS A 160 7.95 16.60 2.48
C LYS A 160 8.33 17.62 1.45
N LEU A 161 7.52 18.66 1.29
CA LEU A 161 7.95 19.89 0.62
C LEU A 161 9.01 20.57 1.53
N PRO A 162 10.28 20.59 1.15
CA PRO A 162 11.29 21.33 1.91
C PRO A 162 11.10 22.84 1.68
N ASN A 163 11.88 23.66 2.39
CA ASN A 163 11.94 25.09 2.11
C ASN A 163 12.68 25.32 0.79
N MET A 164 12.02 26.02 -0.15
CA MET A 164 12.56 26.36 -1.47
C MET A 164 13.88 27.15 -1.43
N ASP A 165 14.19 27.82 -0.32
CA ASP A 165 15.37 28.69 -0.19
C ASP A 165 16.71 27.93 -0.09
N ASP A 166 16.71 26.62 0.20
CA ASP A 166 17.91 25.80 0.44
C ASP A 166 18.02 24.55 -0.48
N MET A 167 17.16 24.41 -1.49
CA MET A 167 17.19 23.28 -2.42
C MET A 167 18.11 23.54 -3.61
N ASP A 168 18.93 22.55 -3.95
CA ASP A 168 19.54 22.47 -5.28
C ASP A 168 18.58 21.79 -6.28
N GLU A 169 18.95 21.84 -7.56
CA GLU A 169 18.18 21.28 -8.67
C GLU A 169 17.98 19.76 -8.51
N GLU A 170 19.00 19.03 -8.07
CA GLU A 170 18.92 17.57 -7.87
C GLU A 170 17.93 17.20 -6.76
N GLN A 171 17.87 17.97 -5.67
CA GLN A 171 16.87 17.80 -4.62
C GLN A 171 15.46 18.15 -5.11
N ALA A 172 15.32 19.14 -5.99
CA ALA A 172 14.03 19.49 -6.60
C ALA A 172 13.49 18.34 -7.45
N ASP A 173 14.30 17.85 -8.39
CA ASP A 173 13.93 16.76 -9.29
C ASP A 173 13.56 15.49 -8.50
N ALA A 174 14.29 15.18 -7.43
CA ALA A 174 14.02 14.01 -6.59
C ALA A 174 12.70 14.13 -5.81
N ILE A 175 12.31 15.34 -5.40
CA ILE A 175 11.05 15.59 -4.69
C ILE A 175 9.88 15.56 -5.67
N GLU A 176 10.03 16.16 -6.85
CA GLU A 176 9.04 16.10 -7.93
C GLU A 176 8.73 14.64 -8.30
N GLN A 177 9.76 13.84 -8.60
CA GLN A 177 9.59 12.40 -8.87
C GLN A 177 8.91 11.66 -7.72
N ALA A 178 9.20 12.02 -6.46
CA ALA A 178 8.54 11.40 -5.32
C ALA A 178 7.05 11.76 -5.22
N PHE A 179 6.66 12.98 -5.61
CA PHE A 179 5.25 13.39 -5.69
C PHE A 179 4.52 12.76 -6.86
N ASP A 180 5.19 12.61 -8.01
CA ASP A 180 4.62 11.93 -9.19
C ASP A 180 4.31 10.47 -8.87
N LEU A 181 5.28 9.73 -8.33
CA LEU A 181 5.07 8.34 -7.90
C LEU A 181 3.96 8.22 -6.84
N ASP A 182 3.91 9.15 -5.88
CA ASP A 182 2.86 9.19 -4.86
C ASP A 182 1.47 9.43 -5.48
N TYR A 183 1.39 10.29 -6.49
CA TYR A 183 0.15 10.58 -7.19
C TYR A 183 -0.28 9.46 -8.13
N ASP A 184 0.65 8.79 -8.81
CA ASP A 184 0.37 7.62 -9.66
C ASP A 184 -0.32 6.51 -8.86
N VAL A 185 0.16 6.24 -7.64
CA VAL A 185 -0.46 5.29 -6.70
C VAL A 185 -1.88 5.76 -6.33
N ALA A 186 -2.07 7.04 -6.03
CA ALA A 186 -3.39 7.56 -5.70
C ALA A 186 -4.38 7.48 -6.86
N GLN A 187 -3.89 7.75 -8.08
CA GLN A 187 -4.65 7.65 -9.32
C GLN A 187 -5.01 6.19 -9.62
N ALA A 188 -4.10 5.26 -9.35
CA ALA A 188 -4.36 3.83 -9.45
C ALA A 188 -5.55 3.41 -8.56
N PHE A 189 -5.60 3.88 -7.32
CA PHE A 189 -6.76 3.67 -6.47
C PHE A 189 -8.02 4.33 -7.00
N ARG A 190 -7.95 5.64 -7.30
CA ARG A 190 -9.11 6.45 -7.67
C ARG A 190 -9.77 6.00 -8.98
N SER A 191 -8.99 5.70 -10.00
CA SER A 191 -9.48 5.51 -11.37
C SER A 191 -9.57 4.04 -11.79
N HIS A 192 -8.85 3.15 -11.11
CA HIS A 192 -8.78 1.75 -11.51
C HIS A 192 -9.25 0.79 -10.40
N ILE A 193 -8.59 0.76 -9.25
CA ILE A 193 -8.87 -0.22 -8.20
C ILE A 193 -10.27 0.00 -7.61
N VAL A 194 -10.57 1.18 -7.08
CA VAL A 194 -11.86 1.42 -6.38
C VAL A 194 -13.07 1.22 -7.31
N PRO A 195 -13.09 1.74 -8.56
CA PRO A 195 -14.24 1.55 -9.45
C PRO A 195 -14.45 0.11 -9.93
N ARG A 196 -13.38 -0.69 -10.00
CA ARG A 196 -13.37 -2.04 -10.61
C ARG A 196 -12.73 -3.09 -9.70
N ALA A 197 -12.88 -2.96 -8.38
CA ALA A 197 -12.12 -3.74 -7.39
C ALA A 197 -12.25 -5.26 -7.59
N VAL A 198 -13.43 -5.75 -7.98
CA VAL A 198 -13.66 -7.18 -8.24
C VAL A 198 -12.84 -7.67 -9.44
N LEU A 199 -12.71 -6.87 -10.50
CA LEU A 199 -11.94 -7.24 -11.69
C LEU A 199 -10.44 -7.19 -11.43
N TRP A 200 -9.99 -6.24 -10.60
CA TRP A 200 -8.62 -6.23 -10.10
C TRP A 200 -8.36 -7.41 -9.17
N PHE A 201 -9.30 -7.78 -8.31
CA PHE A 201 -9.17 -8.96 -7.45
C PHE A 201 -9.07 -10.26 -8.25
N THR A 202 -9.92 -10.46 -9.27
CA THR A 202 -9.91 -11.69 -10.09
C THR A 202 -8.76 -11.73 -11.11
N GLY A 203 -8.08 -10.60 -11.34
CA GLY A 203 -7.02 -10.46 -12.34
C GLY A 203 -7.55 -10.17 -13.75
N GLU A 204 -8.86 -10.16 -13.97
CA GLU A 204 -9.47 -9.87 -15.29
C GLU A 204 -9.14 -8.46 -15.78
N ALA A 205 -8.88 -7.50 -14.88
CA ALA A 205 -8.46 -6.15 -15.26
C ALA A 205 -7.08 -6.09 -15.93
N LEU A 206 -6.23 -7.12 -15.74
CA LEU A 206 -4.93 -7.21 -16.39
C LEU A 206 -5.07 -7.52 -17.88
N ASP A 207 -6.07 -8.33 -18.25
CA ASP A 207 -6.30 -8.75 -19.62
C ASP A 207 -6.76 -7.57 -20.49
N ASP A 208 -7.63 -6.70 -19.97
CA ASP A 208 -8.05 -5.45 -20.63
C ASP A 208 -6.84 -4.56 -20.99
N GLY A 209 -5.89 -4.39 -20.06
CA GLY A 209 -4.69 -3.57 -20.29
C GLY A 209 -3.70 -4.19 -21.28
N MET A 210 -3.63 -5.53 -21.33
CA MET A 210 -2.84 -6.23 -22.35
C MET A 210 -3.45 -6.09 -23.75
N GLU A 211 -4.78 -6.11 -23.86
CA GLU A 211 -5.48 -5.92 -25.13
C GLU A 211 -5.24 -4.50 -25.68
N GLU A 212 -5.34 -3.46 -24.85
CA GLU A 212 -5.01 -2.07 -25.24
C GLU A 212 -3.56 -1.93 -25.73
N MET A 213 -2.58 -2.52 -25.02
CA MET A 213 -1.17 -2.49 -25.46
C MET A 213 -0.91 -3.23 -26.78
N LEU A 214 -1.65 -4.32 -27.04
CA LEU A 214 -1.54 -5.06 -28.29
C LEU A 214 -2.13 -4.25 -29.46
N GLU A 215 -3.26 -3.58 -29.25
CA GLU A 215 -3.88 -2.69 -30.25
C GLU A 215 -2.97 -1.50 -30.62
N GLU A 216 -2.28 -0.89 -29.65
CA GLU A 216 -1.30 0.18 -29.93
C GLU A 216 -0.08 -0.31 -30.72
N THR A 217 0.34 -1.56 -30.52
CA THR A 217 1.49 -2.16 -31.23
C THR A 217 1.12 -2.56 -32.67
N GLU A 218 -0.11 -3.01 -32.93
CA GLU A 218 -0.56 -3.37 -34.28
C GLU A 218 -0.91 -2.15 -35.17
N GLY A 219 -1.12 -0.97 -34.59
CA GLY A 219 -1.38 0.27 -35.33
C GLY A 219 -0.17 0.93 -36.02
N GLY A 220 1.06 0.49 -35.74
CA GLY A 220 2.31 1.12 -36.21
C GLY A 220 2.93 0.54 -37.49
N GLY A 221 2.34 -0.51 -38.08
CA GLY A 221 2.95 -1.30 -39.16
C GLY A 221 2.35 -1.07 -40.55
N GLY A 222 2.34 0.16 -41.06
CA GLY A 222 1.73 0.45 -42.38
C GLY A 222 2.47 1.52 -43.17
N GLY A 223 3.65 1.20 -43.71
CA GLY A 223 4.43 2.19 -44.44
C GLY A 223 5.55 1.70 -45.34
N ASP A 224 5.52 0.46 -45.84
CA ASP A 224 6.38 0.05 -46.97
C ASP A 224 5.53 -0.70 -48.01
N GLY A 225 5.29 -0.01 -49.13
CA GLY A 225 4.56 -0.52 -50.28
C GLY A 225 5.05 0.17 -51.54
N ASP A 226 6.20 -0.29 -52.02
CA ASP A 226 6.79 0.00 -53.33
C ASP A 226 5.75 0.03 -54.45
N GLY A 227 5.81 1.10 -55.26
CA GLY A 227 5.14 1.20 -56.56
C GLY A 227 6.18 1.19 -57.68
N ASP A 228 6.58 -0.01 -58.08
CA ASP A 228 7.42 -0.32 -59.25
C ASP A 228 6.72 0.00 -60.60
N GLY A 229 7.52 0.42 -61.59
CA GLY A 229 7.36 0.01 -62.99
C GLY A 229 6.69 0.98 -63.98
N GLY A 230 7.45 1.50 -64.95
CA GLY A 230 6.85 2.09 -66.16
C GLY A 230 7.78 2.83 -67.13
N ASN A 231 8.55 2.06 -67.90
CA ASN A 231 9.49 2.42 -68.97
C ASN A 231 8.86 3.20 -70.17
N GLY A 232 9.65 4.00 -70.92
CA GLY A 232 9.41 4.23 -72.37
C GLY A 232 9.70 5.64 -72.95
N ASP A 233 10.72 5.69 -73.82
CA ASP A 233 11.10 6.71 -74.83
C ASP A 233 9.97 7.60 -75.42
N ASP A 234 10.21 8.92 -75.52
CA ASP A 234 10.57 9.67 -76.77
C ASP A 234 11.02 11.10 -76.42
#